data_AF-A0A6P1WWT2-F1
#
_entry.id   AF-A0A6P1WWT2-F1
#
_cell.length_a   1.000
_cell.length_b   1.000
_cell.length_c   1.000
_cell.angle_alpha   90.00
_cell.angle_beta   90.00
_cell.angle_gamma   90.00
#
_symmetry.space_group_name_H-M   'P 1'
#
loop_
_entity.id
_entity.type
_entity.pdbx_description
1 polymer ?
#
loop_
_entity_poly.entity_id
_entity_poly.type
_entity_poly.pdbx_seq_one_letter_code
_entity_poly.pdbx_strand_id
1 'polypeptide(L)' 'MRNEIIKLLDSNISAYKISKDTGVNEATIKQLRLGKSKLDRLGLLNAEKLYNYQKQLEKDNG' A
#
# COMPACT_ATOMS: atom_id res chain seq x y z
N MET A 1 -7.99 1.61 8.67
CA MET A 1 -7.51 1.87 7.30
C MET A 1 -6.06 2.34 7.27
N ARG A 2 -5.72 3.53 7.83
CA ARG A 2 -4.37 4.10 7.75
C ARG A 2 -3.25 3.14 8.21
N ASN A 3 -3.39 2.55 9.39
CA ASN A 3 -2.36 1.67 9.96
C ASN A 3 -2.09 0.44 9.11
N GLU A 4 -3.11 -0.11 8.44
CA GLU A 4 -2.94 -1.25 7.53
C GLU A 4 -2.13 -0.87 6.29
N ILE A 5 -2.38 0.31 5.73
CA ILE A 5 -1.59 0.82 4.61
C ILE A 5 -0.14 1.04 5.06
N ILE A 6 0.09 1.55 6.27
CA ILE A 6 1.44 1.72 6.83
C ILE A 6 2.14 0.36 7.00
N LYS A 7 1.48 -0.65 7.60
CA LYS A 7 2.02 -2.02 7.69
C LYS A 7 2.44 -2.56 6.31
N LEU A 8 1.61 -2.35 5.29
CA LEU A 8 1.93 -2.77 3.93
C LEU A 8 3.14 -2.03 3.36
N LEU A 9 3.21 -0.71 3.57
CA LEU A 9 4.33 0.11 3.13
C LEU A 9 5.64 -0.29 3.82
N ASP A 10 5.59 -0.65 5.10
CA ASP A 10 6.75 -1.09 5.88
C ASP A 10 7.10 -2.57 5.67
N SER A 11 6.27 -3.32 4.92
CA SER A 11 6.52 -4.74 4.64
C SER A 11 7.67 -4.96 3.65
N ASN A 12 8.21 -6.18 3.67
CA ASN A 12 9.24 -6.64 2.73
C ASN A 12 8.72 -6.89 1.30
N ILE A 13 7.42 -6.67 1.04
CA ILE A 13 6.85 -6.83 -0.30
C ILE A 13 7.41 -5.72 -1.21
N SER A 14 7.89 -6.08 -2.40
CA SER A 14 8.43 -5.07 -3.31
C SER A 14 7.34 -4.11 -3.80
N ALA A 15 7.71 -2.84 -4.03
CA ALA A 15 6.77 -1.85 -4.55
C ALA A 15 6.20 -2.27 -5.91
N TYR A 16 7.01 -2.96 -6.73
CA TYR A 16 6.59 -3.58 -7.98
C TYR A 16 5.48 -4.62 -7.76
N LYS A 17 5.63 -5.53 -6.79
CA LYS A 17 4.60 -6.54 -6.49
C LYS A 17 3.31 -5.89 -6.01
N ILE A 18 3.40 -4.94 -5.07
CA ILE A 18 2.22 -4.18 -4.60
C ILE A 18 1.56 -3.47 -5.78
N SER A 19 2.33 -2.85 -6.66
CA SER A 19 1.79 -2.16 -7.84
C SER A 19 1.06 -3.10 -8.79
N LYS A 20 1.66 -4.26 -9.08
CA LYS A 20 1.07 -5.29 -9.94
C LYS A 20 -0.24 -5.84 -9.36
N ASP A 21 -0.28 -6.10 -8.06
CA ASP A 21 -1.42 -6.74 -7.41
C ASP A 21 -2.57 -5.75 -7.11
N THR A 22 -2.25 -4.48 -6.81
CA THR A 22 -3.25 -3.46 -6.43
C THR A 22 -3.65 -2.51 -7.57
N GLY A 23 -2.83 -2.44 -8.63
CA GLY A 23 -2.96 -1.45 -9.69
C GLY A 23 -2.62 -0.01 -9.26
N VAL A 24 -2.05 0.19 -8.06
CA VAL A 24 -1.52 1.50 -7.63
C VAL A 24 -0.14 1.70 -8.25
N ASN A 25 0.18 2.92 -8.71
CA ASN A 25 1.44 3.19 -9.38
C ASN A 25 2.66 2.91 -8.47
N GLU A 26 3.64 2.14 -8.95
CA GLU A 26 4.86 1.80 -8.21
C GLU A 26 5.61 3.03 -7.68
N ALA A 27 5.68 4.11 -8.46
CA ALA A 27 6.34 5.35 -8.06
C ALA A 27 5.61 6.00 -6.88
N THR A 28 4.28 5.92 -6.82
CA THR A 28 3.49 6.39 -5.68
C THR A 28 3.83 5.59 -4.42
N ILE A 29 3.89 4.26 -4.53
CA ILE A 29 4.25 3.38 -3.41
C ILE A 29 5.66 3.69 -2.91
N LYS A 30 6.63 3.87 -3.81
CA LYS A 30 8.01 4.28 -3.47
C LYS A 30 8.05 5.65 -2.78
N GLN A 31 7.30 6.64 -3.26
CA GLN A 31 7.25 7.96 -2.64
C GLN A 31 6.64 7.93 -1.24
N LEU A 32 5.61 7.10 -1.02
CA LEU A 32 5.00 6.90 0.29
C LEU A 32 6.01 6.25 1.26
N ARG A 33 6.73 5.20 0.83
CA ARG A 33 7.79 4.56 1.63
C ARG A 33 8.92 5.51 2.02
N LEU A 34 9.32 6.37 1.09
CA LEU A 34 10.39 7.35 1.31
C LEU A 34 9.92 8.58 2.10
N GLY A 35 8.64 8.65 2.51
CA GLY A 35 8.06 9.82 3.17
C GLY A 35 7.98 11.08 2.29
N LYS A 36 8.27 10.96 0.99
CA LYS A 36 8.22 12.07 0.02
C LYS A 36 6.78 12.49 -0.30
N SER A 37 5.83 11.58 -0.15
CA SER A 37 4.40 11.87 -0.23
C SER A 37 3.71 11.47 1.08
N LYS A 38 2.76 12.29 1.53
CA LYS A 38 1.96 11.99 2.72
C LYS A 38 0.79 11.09 2.34
N LEU A 39 0.53 10.07 3.16
CA LEU A 39 -0.65 9.20 3.01
C LEU A 39 -1.97 10.01 3.01
N ASP A 40 -2.00 11.16 3.70
CA ASP A 40 -3.14 12.09 3.71
C ASP A 40 -3.45 12.73 2.35
N ARG A 41 -2.49 12.70 1.41
CA ARG A 41 -2.66 13.20 0.03
C ARG A 41 -2.95 12.07 -0.96
N LEU A 42 -3.02 10.82 -0.50
CA LEU A 42 -3.36 9.69 -1.35
C LEU A 42 -4.86 9.73 -1.65
N GLY A 43 -5.23 9.69 -2.93
CA GLY A 43 -6.65 9.61 -3.32
C GLY A 43 -7.32 8.38 -2.72
N LEU A 44 -8.59 8.53 -2.33
CA LEU A 44 -9.38 7.49 -1.63
C LEU A 44 -9.32 6.12 -2.34
N LEU A 45 -9.48 6.11 -3.66
CA LEU A 45 -9.41 4.89 -4.47
C LEU A 45 -8.08 4.13 -4.29
N ASN A 46 -6.95 4.84 -4.26
CA ASN A 46 -5.65 4.20 -4.06
C ASN A 46 -5.46 3.77 -2.60
N ALA A 47 -5.99 4.53 -1.64
CA ALA A 47 -5.96 4.14 -0.24
C ALA A 47 -6.77 2.85 0.00
N GLU A 48 -7.94 2.72 -0.59
CA GLU A 48 -8.78 1.51 -0.50
C GLU A 48 -8.10 0.29 -1.13
N LYS A 49 -7.49 0.44 -2.31
CA LYS A 49 -6.73 -0.63 -2.96
C LYS A 49 -5.59 -1.17 -2.08
N LEU A 50 -4.78 -0.28 -1.52
CA LEU A 50 -3.69 -0.66 -0.62
C LEU A 50 -4.21 -1.30 0.68
N TYR A 51 -5.27 -0.73 1.26
CA TYR A 51 -5.91 -1.27 2.46
C TYR A 51 -6.44 -2.68 2.25
N ASN A 52 -7.19 -2.89 1.16
CA ASN A 52 -7.78 -4.19 0.84
C ASN A 52 -6.72 -5.26 0.61
N TYR A 53 -5.62 -4.89 -0.05
CA TYR A 53 -4.48 -5.80 -0.23
C TYR A 53 -3.87 -6.22 1.10
N GLN A 54 -3.63 -5.29 2.03
CA GLN A 54 -3.16 -5.65 3.37
C GLN A 54 -4.15 -6.58 4.09
N LYS A 55 -5.45 -6.29 4.03
CA LYS A 55 -6.48 -7.15 4.65
C LYS A 55 -6.53 -8.54 4.03
N GLN A 56 -6.24 -8.67 2.74
CA GLN A 56 -6.17 -9.97 2.06
C GLN A 56 -4.94 -10.76 2.53
N LEU A 57 -3.77 -10.11 2.61
CA LEU A 57 -2.57 -10.74 3.17
C LEU A 57 -2.78 -11.24 4.61
N GLU A 58 -3.51 -10.50 5.45
CA GLU A 58 -3.83 -10.94 6.82
C GLU A 58 -4.78 -12.13 6.85
N LYS A 59 -5.72 -12.23 5.91
CA LYS A 59 -6.66 -13.36 5.80
C LYS A 59 -5.98 -14.61 5.26
N ASP A 60 -5.05 -14.46 4.33
CA ASP A 60 -4.35 -15.59 3.71
C ASP A 60 -3.28 -16.20 4.65
N ASN A 61 -2.89 -15.48 5.70
CA ASN A 61 -1.94 -15.91 6.73
C ASN A 61 -2.60 -16.49 8.00
N GLY A 62 -3.94 -16.64 8.01
CA GLY A 62 -4.71 -17.22 9.12
C GLY A 62 -5.50 -18.44 8.69
#